data_AF-A0A0A6XEE3-F1
#
_entry.id   AF-A0A0A6XEE3-F1
#
_cell.length_a   1.000
_cell.length_b   1.000
_cell.length_c   1.000
_cell.angle_alpha   90.00
_cell.angle_beta   90.00
_cell.angle_gamma   90.00
#
_symmetry.space_group_name_H-M   'P 1'
#
loop_
_entity.id
_entity.type
_entity.pdbx_description
1 polymer ?
#
loop_
_entity_poly.entity_id
_entity_poly.type
_entity_poly.pdbx_seq_one_letter_code
_entity_poly.pdbx_strand_id
1 'polypeptide(L)'
;MVTGTKPRPEPLDPPMVPFALAGVAAFAVASLITWLADAPQHWVVISLAGLVWGLPGTLTMVVHDRKRKRRRALTHPEFSARD
;
A
#
# COMPACT_ATOMS: atom_id res chain seq x y z
N MET A 1 25.25 28.50 27.72
CA MET A 1 23.98 28.52 26.96
C MET A 1 24.01 27.39 25.96
N VAL A 2 23.17 26.36 26.13
CA VAL A 2 23.04 25.27 25.14
C VAL A 2 21.92 25.67 24.18
N THR A 3 22.27 26.16 23.00
CA THR A 3 21.32 26.39 21.90
C THR A 3 21.21 25.11 21.08
N GLY A 4 20.42 24.15 21.55
CA GLY A 4 20.13 22.92 20.81
C GLY A 4 18.80 23.04 20.07
N THR A 5 18.84 23.13 18.74
CA THR A 5 17.62 23.10 17.91
C THR A 5 17.05 21.68 17.94
N LYS A 6 15.84 21.49 18.47
CA LYS A 6 15.17 20.19 18.51
C LYS A 6 15.11 19.57 17.09
N PRO A 7 15.53 18.32 16.88
CA PRO A 7 15.39 17.66 15.58
C PRO A 7 13.92 17.63 15.18
N ARG A 8 13.61 18.07 13.96
CA ARG A 8 12.25 18.05 13.44
C ARG A 8 11.79 16.59 13.36
N PRO A 9 10.63 16.22 13.94
CA PRO A 9 10.08 14.88 13.78
C PRO A 9 9.87 14.59 12.31
N GLU A 10 10.47 13.51 11.81
CA GLU A 10 10.23 13.07 10.44
C GLU A 10 8.83 12.44 10.36
N PRO A 11 8.00 12.80 9.35
CA PRO A 11 6.66 12.24 9.23
C PRO A 11 6.69 10.71 9.15
N LEU A 12 5.75 10.07 9.85
CA LEU A 12 5.50 8.65 9.69
C LEU A 12 4.98 8.40 8.27
N ASP A 13 5.83 7.82 7.46
CA ASP A 13 5.53 7.42 6.10
C ASP A 13 5.68 5.90 6.07
N PRO A 14 4.60 5.11 6.25
CA PRO A 14 4.64 3.64 6.26
C PRO A 14 4.51 3.06 4.83
N PRO A 15 4.98 1.82 4.55
CA PRO A 15 4.74 1.18 3.24
C PRO A 15 3.24 1.07 3.00
N MET A 16 2.77 1.64 1.88
CA MET A 16 1.35 1.68 1.52
C MET A 16 0.90 0.41 0.80
N VAL A 17 1.82 -0.29 0.14
CA VAL A 17 1.54 -1.51 -0.64
C VAL A 17 0.81 -2.60 0.15
N PRO A 18 1.14 -2.92 1.42
CA PRO A 18 0.43 -3.94 2.19
C PRO A 18 -1.08 -3.64 2.34
N PHE A 19 -1.44 -2.37 2.55
CA PHE A 19 -2.84 -1.96 2.68
C PHE A 19 -3.60 -2.08 1.35
N ALA A 20 -2.95 -1.69 0.25
CA ALA A 20 -3.51 -1.86 -1.09
C ALA A 20 -3.78 -3.34 -1.39
N LEU A 21 -2.80 -4.21 -1.12
CA LEU A 21 -2.93 -5.65 -1.32
C LEU A 21 -4.04 -6.26 -0.47
N ALA A 22 -4.17 -5.83 0.79
CA ALA A 22 -5.24 -6.29 1.67
C ALA A 22 -6.63 -5.95 1.10
N GLY A 23 -6.83 -4.74 0.57
CA GLY A 23 -8.08 -4.35 -0.06
C GLY A 23 -8.41 -5.18 -1.31
N VAL A 24 -7.44 -5.36 -2.22
CA VAL A 24 -7.62 -6.18 -3.43
C VAL A 24 -7.89 -7.65 -3.08
N ALA A 25 -7.16 -8.19 -2.11
CA ALA A 25 -7.36 -9.57 -1.64
C ALA A 25 -8.76 -9.75 -1.03
N ALA A 26 -9.25 -8.78 -0.26
CA ALA A 26 -10.61 -8.83 0.28
C ALA A 26 -11.67 -8.88 -0.83
N PHE A 27 -11.52 -8.09 -1.90
CA PHE A 27 -12.42 -8.15 -3.05
C PHE A 27 -12.32 -9.47 -3.82
N ALA A 28 -11.11 -10.01 -3.99
CA ALA A 28 -10.93 -11.33 -4.63
C ALA A 28 -11.66 -12.44 -3.85
N VAL A 29 -11.53 -12.43 -2.52
CA VAL A 29 -12.22 -13.37 -1.63
C VAL A 29 -13.74 -13.14 -1.70
N ALA A 30 -14.20 -11.89 -1.66
CA ALA A 30 -15.62 -11.58 -1.79
C ALA A 30 -16.21 -12.06 -3.12
N SER A 31 -15.52 -11.83 -4.24
CA SER A 31 -15.93 -12.34 -5.56
C SER A 31 -16.01 -13.86 -5.57
N LEU A 32 -15.03 -14.55 -5.02
CA LEU A 32 -15.04 -16.01 -4.92
C LEU A 32 -16.24 -16.51 -4.09
N ILE A 33 -16.49 -15.91 -2.92
CA ILE A 33 -17.62 -16.29 -2.05
C ILE A 33 -18.94 -16.04 -2.76
N THR A 34 -19.15 -14.85 -3.35
CA THR A 34 -20.41 -14.52 -4.01
C THR A 34 -20.70 -15.44 -5.20
N TRP A 35 -19.68 -15.87 -5.93
CA TRP A 35 -19.83 -16.81 -7.03
C TRP A 35 -20.15 -18.23 -6.55
N LEU A 36 -19.46 -18.73 -5.52
CA LEU A 36 -19.69 -20.07 -4.98
C LEU A 36 -21.02 -20.21 -4.23
N ALA A 37 -21.51 -19.13 -3.64
CA ALA A 37 -22.75 -19.10 -2.87
C ALA A 37 -24.00 -18.83 -3.71
N ASP A 38 -23.88 -18.77 -5.04
CA ASP A 38 -24.95 -18.38 -5.98
C ASP A 38 -25.63 -17.07 -5.56
N ALA A 39 -24.81 -16.09 -5.14
CA ALA A 39 -25.31 -14.80 -4.69
C ALA A 39 -25.98 -14.05 -5.87
N PRO A 40 -26.93 -13.14 -5.60
CA PRO A 40 -27.54 -12.34 -6.65
C PRO A 40 -26.49 -11.65 -7.53
N GLN A 41 -26.71 -11.67 -8.86
CA GLN A 41 -25.74 -11.21 -9.87
C GLN A 41 -25.11 -9.84 -9.57
N HIS A 42 -25.86 -8.91 -8.98
CA HIS A 42 -25.35 -7.59 -8.62
C HIS A 42 -24.21 -7.64 -7.59
N TRP A 43 -24.23 -8.57 -6.62
CA TRP A 43 -23.15 -8.74 -5.66
C TRP A 43 -21.87 -9.28 -6.31
N VAL A 44 -22.02 -10.21 -7.25
CA VAL A 44 -20.90 -10.73 -8.06
C VAL A 44 -20.28 -9.59 -8.87
N VAL A 45 -21.12 -8.79 -9.53
CA VAL A 45 -20.66 -7.63 -10.33
C VAL A 45 -19.98 -6.57 -9.46
N ILE A 46 -20.53 -6.23 -8.30
CA ILE A 46 -19.95 -5.23 -7.39
C ILE A 46 -18.58 -5.69 -6.86
N SER A 47 -18.49 -6.94 -6.38
CA SER A 47 -17.24 -7.47 -5.84
C SER A 47 -16.16 -7.55 -6.93
N LEU A 48 -16.52 -8.00 -8.13
CA LEU A 48 -15.62 -8.08 -9.28
C LEU A 48 -15.19 -6.68 -9.74
N ALA A 49 -16.09 -5.71 -9.78
CA ALA A 49 -15.76 -4.32 -10.09
C ALA A 49 -14.76 -3.75 -9.08
N GLY A 50 -14.96 -4.01 -7.79
CA GLY A 50 -14.00 -3.63 -6.74
C GLY A 50 -12.63 -4.27 -6.93
N LEU A 51 -12.59 -5.56 -7.30
CA LEU A 51 -11.34 -6.27 -7.61
C LEU A 51 -10.60 -5.62 -8.80
N VAL A 52 -11.31 -5.41 -9.92
CA VAL A 52 -10.73 -4.83 -11.15
C VAL A 52 -10.27 -3.40 -10.90
N TRP A 53 -11.05 -2.58 -10.18
CA TRP A 53 -10.71 -1.19 -9.89
C TRP A 53 -9.63 -1.04 -8.82
N GLY A 54 -9.47 -2.04 -7.95
CA GLY A 54 -8.40 -2.09 -6.95
C GLY A 54 -7.01 -2.33 -7.54
N LEU A 55 -6.91 -2.95 -8.73
CA LEU A 55 -5.63 -3.21 -9.41
C LEU A 55 -4.89 -1.92 -9.80
N PRO A 56 -5.52 -0.93 -10.50
CA PRO A 56 -4.90 0.38 -10.73
C PRO A 56 -4.42 1.06 -9.45
N GLY A 57 -5.22 1.06 -8.38
CA GLY A 57 -4.86 1.65 -7.08
C GLY A 57 -3.64 0.96 -6.45
N THR A 58 -3.56 -0.36 -6.55
CA THR A 58 -2.41 -1.12 -6.03
C THR A 58 -1.15 -0.83 -6.83
N LEU A 59 -1.25 -0.75 -8.16
CA LEU A 59 -0.13 -0.39 -9.04
C LEU A 59 0.43 0.99 -8.69
N THR A 60 -0.43 1.99 -8.48
CA THR A 60 0.02 3.34 -8.10
C THR A 60 0.71 3.33 -6.75
N MET A 61 0.23 2.56 -5.76
CA MET A 61 0.90 2.40 -4.46
C MET A 61 2.25 1.70 -4.57
N VAL A 62 2.40 0.69 -5.43
CA VAL A 62 3.70 0.04 -5.70
C VAL A 62 4.70 1.04 -6.30
N VAL A 63 4.27 1.83 -7.27
CA VAL A 63 5.11 2.87 -7.88
C VAL A 63 5.47 3.95 -6.84
N HIS A 64 4.51 4.34 -6.00
CA HIS A 64 4.72 5.29 -4.92
C HIS A 64 5.78 4.79 -3.92
N ASP A 65 5.65 3.55 -3.43
CA ASP A 65 6.59 2.94 -2.49
C ASP A 65 7.98 2.74 -3.09
N ARG A 66 8.09 2.43 -4.40
CA ARG A 66 9.37 2.38 -5.11
C ARG A 66 10.06 3.75 -5.14
N LYS A 67 9.32 4.82 -5.49
CA LYS A 67 9.84 6.20 -5.47
C LYS A 67 10.23 6.62 -4.06
N ARG A 68 9.43 6.27 -3.06
CA ARG A 68 9.70 6.50 -1.64
C ARG A 68 10.99 5.82 -1.18
N LYS A 69 11.19 4.53 -1.49
CA LYS A 69 12.42 3.78 -1.19
C LYS A 69 13.64 4.44 -1.83
N ARG A 70 13.52 4.89 -3.09
CA ARG A 70 14.59 5.62 -3.80
C ARG A 70 14.94 6.95 -3.15
N ARG A 71 13.95 7.73 -2.68
CA ARG A 71 14.21 9.00 -1.97
C ARG A 71 14.96 8.77 -0.66
N ARG A 72 14.54 7.78 0.14
CA ARG A 72 15.24 7.46 1.41
C ARG A 72 16.69 7.04 1.22
N ALA A 73 16.99 6.28 0.16
CA ALA A 73 18.36 5.89 -0.16
C ALA A 73 19.26 7.09 -0.54
N LEU A 74 18.69 8.20 -1.01
CA LEU A 74 19.45 9.42 -1.38
C LEU A 74 19.59 10.39 -0.19
N THR A 75 18.67 10.38 0.76
CA THR A 75 18.66 11.30 1.92
C THR A 75 19.43 10.78 3.13
N HIS A 76 19.66 9.46 3.24
CA HIS A 76 20.40 8.84 4.36
C HIS A 76 21.61 8.03 3.86
N PRO A 77 22.75 8.67 3.54
CA PRO A 77 24.01 7.98 3.23
C PRO A 77 24.67 7.32 4.46
N GLU A 78 24.20 7.62 5.68
CA GLU A 78 24.85 7.22 6.94
C GLU A 78 24.70 5.73 7.31
N PHE A 79 23.77 4.98 6.70
CA PHE A 79 23.52 3.58 7.09
C PHE A 79 24.26 2.60 6.18
N SER A 80 25.60 2.64 6.25
CA SER A 80 26.43 1.50 5.88
C SER A 80 26.40 0.52 7.05
N ALA A 81 25.57 -0.52 6.94
CA ALA A 81 25.78 -1.71 7.73
C ALA A 81 27.09 -2.32 7.23
N ARG A 82 28.17 -2.15 8.00
CA ARG A 82 29.33 -3.01 7.89
C ARG A 82 28.98 -4.33 8.56
N ASP A 83 29.26 -5.41 7.85
CA ASP A 83 29.15 -6.80 8.30
C ASP A 83 30.01 -7.08 9.54
#